data_AF-A0A7W2EP00-F1
#
_entry.id   AF-A0A7W2EP00-F1
#
_cell.length_a   1.000
_cell.length_b   1.000
_cell.length_c   1.000
_cell.angle_alpha   90.00
_cell.angle_beta   90.00
_cell.angle_gamma   90.00
#
_symmetry.space_group_name_H-M   'P 1'
#
loop_
_entity.id
_entity.type
_entity.pdbx_description
1 polymer ?
#
loop_
_entity_poly.entity_id
_entity_poly.type
_entity_poly.pdbx_seq_one_letter_code
_entity_poly.pdbx_strand_id
1 'polypeptide(L)'
;MRKFNLLLGSALLAAVAAAPSHAADFNFSGTIRYQKDVIQIPFTLNQDATDVKVWTDSYLNGVNFDPITAVWKDGLRVGQNDDDPTIAPGQTRYDSGLTFHSLTAGNYLFTIAAYNNFSNGLLLSQGFRFDHDDAIPLANWDQPASHRGMGPNWSVHLSGVDGATPPPVPEPESYAMLVAGLGLLAAVARRKNKA
;
A
#
# COMPACT_ATOMS: atom_id res chain seq x y z
N MET A 1 14.04 -68.08 -25.26
CA MET A 1 14.90 -67.57 -24.18
C MET A 1 15.20 -66.11 -24.47
N ARG A 2 14.99 -65.23 -23.48
CA ARG A 2 14.79 -63.78 -23.59
C ARG A 2 16.09 -63.03 -23.96
N LYS A 3 15.99 -62.07 -24.89
CA LYS A 3 17.02 -61.06 -25.16
C LYS A 3 16.93 -59.96 -24.08
N PHE A 4 18.04 -59.69 -23.41
CA PHE A 4 18.18 -58.60 -22.44
C PHE A 4 18.51 -57.31 -23.22
N ASN A 5 17.55 -56.39 -23.33
CA ASN A 5 17.82 -55.03 -23.79
C ASN A 5 18.07 -54.16 -22.56
N LEU A 6 19.33 -53.74 -22.38
CA LEU A 6 19.74 -52.76 -21.38
C LEU A 6 19.33 -51.37 -21.90
N LEU A 7 18.26 -50.80 -21.36
CA LEU A 7 17.90 -49.40 -21.57
C LEU A 7 18.62 -48.57 -20.51
N LEU A 8 19.68 -47.86 -20.90
CA LEU A 8 20.26 -46.77 -20.12
C LEU A 8 19.29 -45.58 -20.18
N GLY A 9 18.54 -45.38 -19.09
CA GLY A 9 17.73 -44.18 -18.90
C GLY A 9 18.60 -43.03 -18.39
N SER A 10 18.93 -42.09 -19.27
CA SER A 10 19.56 -40.82 -18.88
C SER A 10 18.56 -39.98 -18.09
N ALA A 11 18.76 -39.88 -16.77
CA ALA A 11 18.05 -38.93 -15.92
C ALA A 11 18.59 -37.52 -16.19
N LEU A 12 17.87 -36.74 -16.99
CA LEU A 12 18.14 -35.32 -17.18
C LEU A 12 17.68 -34.58 -15.92
N LEU A 13 18.61 -34.32 -15.00
CA LEU A 13 18.39 -33.44 -13.84
C LEU A 13 18.20 -32.01 -14.35
N ALA A 14 16.96 -31.53 -14.41
CA ALA A 14 16.66 -30.12 -14.61
C ALA A 14 16.98 -29.39 -13.30
N ALA A 15 18.22 -28.93 -13.15
CA ALA A 15 18.58 -27.95 -12.13
C ALA A 15 17.88 -26.63 -12.49
N VAL A 16 16.68 -26.41 -11.94
CA VAL A 16 16.05 -25.10 -11.93
C VAL A 16 16.94 -24.23 -11.05
N ALA A 17 17.77 -23.39 -11.68
CA ALA A 17 18.57 -22.42 -10.96
C ALA A 17 17.60 -21.50 -10.20
N ALA A 18 17.57 -21.64 -8.87
CA ALA A 18 16.93 -20.66 -8.01
C ALA A 18 17.68 -19.34 -8.20
N ALA A 19 17.04 -18.38 -8.88
CA ALA A 19 17.58 -17.03 -8.95
C ALA A 19 17.71 -16.49 -7.53
N PRO A 20 18.81 -15.80 -7.19
CA PRO A 20 18.91 -15.11 -5.91
C PRO A 20 17.74 -14.11 -5.82
N SER A 21 16.90 -14.25 -4.79
CA SER A 21 15.92 -13.23 -4.43
C SER A 21 16.69 -12.01 -3.93
N HIS A 22 16.88 -11.01 -4.78
CA HIS A 22 17.37 -9.73 -4.34
C HIS A 22 16.25 -9.02 -3.59
N ALA A 23 16.52 -8.61 -2.35
CA ALA A 23 15.73 -7.59 -1.67
C ALA A 23 15.57 -6.40 -2.61
N ALA A 24 14.34 -6.09 -2.99
CA ALA A 24 14.02 -5.01 -3.90
C ALA A 24 13.54 -3.77 -3.11
N ASP A 25 13.82 -2.61 -3.70
CA ASP A 25 13.33 -1.33 -3.22
C ASP A 25 12.10 -0.93 -4.07
N PHE A 26 11.02 -0.55 -3.40
CA PHE A 26 9.80 -0.06 -4.02
C PHE A 26 9.48 1.32 -3.48
N ASN A 27 9.01 2.20 -4.37
CA ASN A 27 8.52 3.52 -4.00
C ASN A 27 7.16 3.76 -4.66
N PHE A 28 6.21 4.23 -3.85
CA PHE A 28 4.88 4.62 -4.30
C PHE A 28 4.57 6.03 -3.79
N SER A 29 3.81 6.77 -4.58
CA SER A 29 3.30 8.08 -4.18
C SER A 29 1.88 8.28 -4.66
N GLY A 30 1.19 9.22 -4.05
CA GLY A 30 -0.17 9.58 -4.41
C GLY A 30 -0.72 10.68 -3.54
N THR A 31 -2.04 10.76 -3.46
CA THR A 31 -2.74 11.74 -2.63
C THR A 31 -3.84 11.08 -1.82
N ILE A 32 -4.15 11.66 -0.66
CA ILE A 32 -5.37 11.41 0.11
C ILE A 32 -6.24 12.66 0.12
N ARG A 33 -7.54 12.51 0.27
CA ARG A 33 -8.50 13.62 0.21
C ARG A 33 -8.99 14.04 1.60
N TYR A 34 -9.19 13.07 2.48
CA TYR A 34 -9.81 13.26 3.78
C TYR A 34 -8.91 12.76 4.91
N GLN A 35 -9.13 13.28 6.11
CA GLN A 35 -8.40 12.88 7.32
C GLN A 35 -8.53 11.39 7.66
N LYS A 36 -9.64 10.79 7.24
CA LYS A 36 -9.96 9.39 7.48
C LYS A 36 -9.42 8.43 6.42
N ASP A 37 -8.84 8.94 5.33
CA ASP A 37 -8.33 8.09 4.28
C ASP A 37 -7.14 7.28 4.79
N VAL A 38 -7.12 6.00 4.43
CA VAL A 38 -6.05 5.06 4.76
C VAL A 38 -5.59 4.40 3.47
N ILE A 39 -4.32 4.61 3.13
CA ILE A 39 -3.69 3.96 1.98
C ILE A 39 -3.17 2.60 2.43
N GLN A 40 -3.38 1.58 1.59
CA GLN A 40 -3.00 0.21 1.88
C GLN A 40 -2.09 -0.32 0.77
N ILE A 41 -0.87 -0.70 1.12
CA ILE A 41 0.17 -1.14 0.19
C ILE A 41 0.55 -2.58 0.58
N PRO A 42 0.10 -3.58 -0.18
CA PRO A 42 0.47 -4.96 0.08
C PRO A 42 1.92 -5.20 -0.37
N PHE A 43 2.65 -5.98 0.43
CA PHE A 43 3.99 -6.46 0.09
C PHE A 43 4.19 -7.91 0.51
N THR A 44 5.18 -8.56 -0.07
CA THR A 44 5.41 -10.00 0.11
C THR A 44 6.86 -10.29 0.46
N LEU A 45 7.04 -11.36 1.24
CA LEU A 45 8.32 -11.99 1.52
C LEU A 45 8.23 -13.46 1.10
N ASN A 46 9.05 -13.89 0.14
CA ASN A 46 9.10 -15.27 -0.37
C ASN A 46 9.81 -16.23 0.59
N GLN A 47 10.65 -15.67 1.47
CA GLN A 47 11.38 -16.36 2.52
C GLN A 47 11.47 -15.45 3.75
N ASP A 48 11.94 -15.99 4.87
CA ASP A 48 12.23 -15.17 6.05
C ASP A 48 13.27 -14.10 5.69
N ALA A 49 13.00 -12.85 6.08
CA ALA A 49 13.82 -11.70 5.74
C ALA A 49 14.31 -10.97 6.99
N THR A 50 15.46 -10.34 6.86
CA THR A 50 16.07 -9.49 7.88
C THR A 50 16.28 -8.09 7.30
N ASP A 51 16.18 -7.06 8.15
CA ASP A 51 16.35 -5.65 7.76
C ASP A 51 15.28 -5.16 6.76
N VAL A 52 14.03 -5.55 6.98
CA VAL A 52 12.88 -5.02 6.20
C VAL A 52 12.53 -3.64 6.73
N LYS A 53 12.42 -2.65 5.84
CA LYS A 53 12.08 -1.27 6.17
C LYS A 53 10.88 -0.82 5.35
N VAL A 54 9.94 -0.17 6.02
CA VAL A 54 8.81 0.50 5.37
C VAL A 54 8.64 1.86 6.02
N TRP A 55 8.71 2.94 5.24
CA TRP A 55 8.69 4.28 5.79
C TRP A 55 8.11 5.28 4.80
N THR A 56 7.84 6.47 5.29
CA THR A 56 7.37 7.62 4.52
C THR A 56 8.35 8.78 4.65
N ASP A 57 8.40 9.62 3.63
CA ASP A 57 9.01 10.96 3.62
C ASP A 57 7.96 12.04 3.24
N SER A 58 6.68 11.73 3.50
CA SER A 58 5.52 12.54 3.13
C SER A 58 5.48 13.90 3.83
N TYR A 59 5.88 14.01 5.10
CA TYR A 59 5.64 15.23 5.89
C TYR A 59 6.27 16.47 5.25
N LEU A 60 7.49 16.33 4.71
CA LEU A 60 8.21 17.39 4.01
C LEU A 60 8.25 18.71 4.81
N ASN A 61 8.51 18.63 6.12
CA ASN A 61 8.52 19.79 7.03
C ASN A 61 7.21 20.60 7.05
N GLY A 62 6.05 19.93 7.01
CA GLY A 62 4.73 20.56 7.10
C GLY A 62 4.14 20.98 5.76
N VAL A 63 4.79 20.61 4.65
CA VAL A 63 4.20 20.79 3.31
C VAL A 63 3.02 19.84 3.12
N ASN A 64 3.13 18.58 3.58
CA ASN A 64 2.01 17.65 3.60
C ASN A 64 1.61 17.28 5.03
N PHE A 65 0.61 16.42 5.14
CA PHE A 65 0.13 15.92 6.43
C PHE A 65 1.22 15.17 7.20
N ASP A 66 1.12 15.22 8.53
CA ASP A 66 1.87 14.36 9.44
C ASP A 66 1.37 12.91 9.31
N PRO A 67 2.18 11.97 8.80
CA PRO A 67 1.77 10.58 8.57
C PRO A 67 1.87 9.70 9.83
N ILE A 68 0.97 8.72 9.93
CA ILE A 68 1.10 7.60 10.86
C ILE A 68 1.05 6.28 10.10
N THR A 69 1.86 5.29 10.52
CA THR A 69 2.04 4.04 9.78
C THR A 69 1.83 2.78 10.60
N ALA A 70 1.37 1.71 9.96
CA ALA A 70 1.28 0.38 10.56
C ALA A 70 1.59 -0.73 9.55
N VAL A 71 2.07 -1.87 10.06
CA VAL A 71 2.26 -3.09 9.28
C VAL A 71 1.40 -4.20 9.87
N TRP A 72 0.83 -5.00 8.99
CA TRP A 72 -0.08 -6.09 9.30
C TRP A 72 0.39 -7.37 8.61
N LYS A 73 0.20 -8.51 9.27
CA LYS A 73 0.35 -9.86 8.71
C LYS A 73 -0.94 -10.62 8.94
N ASP A 74 -1.56 -11.12 7.87
CA ASP A 74 -2.83 -11.87 7.94
C ASP A 74 -3.93 -11.14 8.75
N GLY A 75 -3.93 -9.79 8.67
CA GLY A 75 -4.86 -8.93 9.40
C GLY A 75 -4.48 -8.64 10.86
N LEU A 76 -3.40 -9.21 11.40
CA LEU A 76 -2.87 -8.91 12.72
C LEU A 76 -1.77 -7.84 12.62
N ARG A 77 -1.83 -6.80 13.45
CA ARG A 77 -0.83 -5.73 13.52
C ARG A 77 0.49 -6.26 14.07
N VAL A 78 1.55 -6.13 13.29
CA VAL A 78 2.92 -6.50 13.71
C VAL A 78 3.71 -5.28 14.19
N GLY A 79 3.34 -4.07 13.75
CA GLY A 79 3.98 -2.83 14.16
C GLY A 79 3.12 -1.61 13.84
N GLN A 80 3.31 -0.54 14.61
CA GLN A 80 2.76 0.78 14.34
C GLN A 80 3.76 1.81 14.82
N ASN A 81 3.91 2.88 14.07
CA ASN A 81 4.79 3.99 14.42
C ASN A 81 4.11 5.30 14.05
N ASP A 82 4.34 6.31 14.89
CA ASP A 82 3.90 7.68 14.68
C ASP A 82 5.03 8.45 14.00
N ASP A 83 6.10 8.70 14.75
CA ASP A 83 7.31 9.36 14.25
C ASP A 83 8.53 8.42 14.31
N ASP A 84 9.29 8.36 13.22
CA ASP A 84 10.66 7.85 13.17
C ASP A 84 11.42 8.47 11.98
N PRO A 85 12.17 9.57 12.21
CA PRO A 85 12.95 10.24 11.16
C PRO A 85 14.30 9.56 10.88
N THR A 86 14.55 8.36 11.43
CA THR A 86 15.90 7.77 11.46
C THR A 86 16.07 6.56 10.53
N ILE A 87 15.02 6.14 9.83
CA ILE A 87 15.02 4.93 9.00
C ILE A 87 15.86 5.15 7.73
N ALA A 88 15.70 6.30 7.07
CA ALA A 88 16.41 6.62 5.84
C ALA A 88 16.69 8.13 5.68
N PRO A 89 17.73 8.51 4.91
CA PRO A 89 17.95 9.91 4.55
C PRO A 89 16.74 10.52 3.83
N GLY A 90 16.45 11.79 4.11
CA GLY A 90 15.34 12.53 3.50
C GLY A 90 14.10 12.63 4.39
N GLN A 91 13.97 11.78 5.41
CA GLN A 91 12.93 11.90 6.41
C GLN A 91 13.11 13.15 7.28
N THR A 92 11.98 13.69 7.70
CA THR A 92 11.84 14.85 8.57
C THR A 92 11.14 14.44 9.87
N ARG A 93 11.09 15.35 10.85
CA ARG A 93 10.76 14.99 12.24
C ARG A 93 9.50 14.14 12.45
N TYR A 94 8.46 14.39 11.67
CA TYR A 94 7.17 13.68 11.77
C TYR A 94 6.97 12.63 10.68
N ASP A 95 8.04 12.29 9.95
CA ASP A 95 7.95 11.15 9.06
C ASP A 95 7.92 9.84 9.86
N SER A 96 7.13 8.91 9.36
CA SER A 96 6.77 7.68 10.05
C SER A 96 7.37 6.45 9.38
N GLY A 97 7.57 5.37 10.14
CA GLY A 97 7.92 4.08 9.55
C GLY A 97 8.34 3.02 10.56
N LEU A 98 8.69 1.85 10.03
CA LEU A 98 9.06 0.68 10.82
C LEU A 98 10.28 0.00 10.20
N THR A 99 11.23 -0.38 11.05
CA THR A 99 12.35 -1.27 10.71
C THR A 99 12.18 -2.60 11.44
N PHE A 100 12.23 -3.71 10.70
CA PHE A 100 12.11 -5.06 11.23
C PHE A 100 13.42 -5.83 11.06
N HIS A 101 14.01 -6.25 12.19
CA HIS A 101 15.21 -7.09 12.18
C HIS A 101 14.93 -8.51 11.69
N SER A 102 13.70 -9.00 11.84
CA SER A 102 13.26 -10.28 11.30
C SER A 102 11.77 -10.27 11.03
N LEU A 103 11.39 -10.68 9.83
CA LEU A 103 10.03 -11.01 9.44
C LEU A 103 10.02 -12.40 8.79
N THR A 104 9.01 -13.20 9.11
CA THR A 104 8.82 -14.50 8.46
C THR A 104 8.29 -14.32 7.03
N ALA A 105 8.51 -15.30 6.17
CA ALA A 105 7.87 -15.37 4.86
C ALA A 105 6.33 -15.17 4.96
N GLY A 106 5.75 -14.51 3.96
CA GLY A 106 4.30 -14.32 3.88
C GLY A 106 3.88 -13.00 3.24
N ASN A 107 2.57 -12.74 3.34
CA ASN A 107 1.94 -11.53 2.83
C ASN A 107 1.74 -10.53 3.97
N TYR A 108 2.07 -9.29 3.67
CA TYR A 108 1.96 -8.18 4.60
C TYR A 108 1.19 -7.03 3.97
N LEU A 109 0.65 -6.17 4.82
CA LEU A 109 0.04 -4.92 4.44
C LEU A 109 0.75 -3.81 5.18
N PHE A 110 1.21 -2.79 4.46
CA PHE A 110 1.61 -1.53 5.04
C PHE A 110 0.46 -0.52 4.89
N THR A 111 0.16 0.22 5.95
CA THR A 111 -0.87 1.26 5.92
C THR A 111 -0.28 2.59 6.34
N ILE A 112 -0.63 3.65 5.62
CA ILE A 112 -0.33 5.04 5.95
C ILE A 112 -1.64 5.83 6.00
N ALA A 113 -1.76 6.68 7.02
CA ALA A 113 -2.89 7.59 7.20
C ALA A 113 -2.40 8.92 7.76
N ALA A 114 -3.28 9.93 7.79
CA ALA A 114 -2.97 11.18 8.48
C ALA A 114 -3.05 11.00 10.01
N TYR A 115 -2.04 11.44 10.75
CA TYR A 115 -2.06 11.47 12.20
C TYR A 115 -3.27 12.29 12.70
N ASN A 116 -4.07 11.86 13.68
CA ASN A 116 -3.89 10.72 14.56
C ASN A 116 -4.84 9.56 14.26
N ASN A 117 -4.97 9.17 12.98
CA ASN A 117 -5.79 8.05 12.54
C ASN A 117 -5.16 6.69 12.93
N PHE A 118 -4.97 6.46 14.23
CA PHE A 118 -4.44 5.21 14.77
C PHE A 118 -5.38 4.04 14.45
N SER A 119 -4.81 2.85 14.30
CA SER A 119 -5.62 1.63 14.33
C SER A 119 -6.23 1.39 15.72
N ASN A 120 -7.52 1.01 15.75
CA ASN A 120 -8.30 0.87 16.98
C ASN A 120 -7.94 -0.36 17.83
N GLY A 121 -7.12 -1.28 17.30
CA GLY A 121 -6.73 -2.50 17.97
C GLY A 121 -5.68 -3.31 17.21
N LEU A 122 -5.56 -4.59 17.56
CA LEU A 122 -4.56 -5.49 16.95
C LEU A 122 -5.03 -6.08 15.62
N LEU A 123 -6.33 -6.05 15.31
CA LEU A 123 -6.87 -6.59 14.07
C LEU A 123 -7.21 -5.47 13.10
N LEU A 124 -6.84 -5.64 11.83
CA LEU A 124 -7.17 -4.70 10.75
C LEU A 124 -8.69 -4.48 10.63
N SER A 125 -9.48 -5.51 10.94
CA SER A 125 -10.94 -5.45 10.94
C SER A 125 -11.54 -4.56 12.02
N GLN A 126 -10.76 -4.15 13.02
CA GLN A 126 -11.20 -3.18 14.05
C GLN A 126 -11.12 -1.74 13.54
N GLY A 127 -10.54 -1.53 12.35
CA GLY A 127 -10.52 -0.25 11.68
C GLY A 127 -9.58 0.78 12.32
N PHE A 128 -9.80 2.03 11.94
CA PHE A 128 -9.03 3.19 12.33
C PHE A 128 -9.90 4.22 13.05
N ARG A 129 -9.24 5.12 13.78
CA ARG A 129 -9.89 6.09 14.66
C ARG A 129 -11.00 6.88 13.97
N PHE A 130 -10.80 7.29 12.72
CA PHE A 130 -11.71 8.16 11.99
C PHE A 130 -12.69 7.43 11.06
N ASP A 131 -12.77 6.09 11.12
CA ASP A 131 -13.64 5.30 10.23
C ASP A 131 -15.11 5.71 10.34
N HIS A 132 -15.54 6.14 11.53
CA HIS A 132 -16.92 6.55 11.81
C HIS A 132 -17.15 8.06 11.81
N ASP A 133 -16.10 8.85 11.56
CA ASP A 133 -16.20 10.30 11.51
C ASP A 133 -16.67 10.77 10.14
N ASP A 134 -17.30 11.95 10.12
CA ASP A 134 -17.61 12.67 8.88
C ASP A 134 -16.31 13.02 8.14
N ALA A 135 -16.33 12.92 6.81
CA ALA A 135 -15.17 13.23 5.99
C ALA A 135 -14.88 14.73 5.98
N ILE A 136 -13.67 15.12 6.40
CA ILE A 136 -13.17 16.49 6.41
C ILE A 136 -12.01 16.57 5.41
N PRO A 137 -12.10 17.40 4.36
CA PRO A 137 -11.00 17.59 3.44
C PRO A 137 -9.73 18.05 4.18
N LEU A 138 -8.57 17.48 3.85
CA LEU A 138 -7.31 17.79 4.56
C LEU A 138 -6.97 19.30 4.57
N ALA A 139 -7.28 20.01 3.48
CA ALA A 139 -7.08 21.46 3.41
C ALA A 139 -7.89 22.24 4.47
N ASN A 140 -9.00 21.67 4.94
CA ASN A 140 -9.90 22.28 5.92
C ASN A 140 -9.72 21.69 7.32
N TRP A 141 -9.09 20.52 7.42
CA TRP A 141 -8.87 19.83 8.68
C TRP A 141 -7.72 20.47 9.45
N ASP A 142 -7.95 20.69 10.74
CA ASP A 142 -6.92 21.16 11.66
C ASP A 142 -6.30 19.93 12.33
N GLN A 143 -5.19 19.45 11.78
CA GLN A 143 -4.60 18.20 12.22
C GLN A 143 -4.08 18.30 13.66
N PRO A 144 -4.46 17.37 14.56
CA PRO A 144 -3.93 17.35 15.92
C PRO A 144 -2.40 17.34 15.94
N ALA A 145 -1.80 18.12 16.84
CA ALA A 145 -0.34 18.25 16.99
C ALA A 145 0.42 18.77 15.75
N SER A 146 -0.29 19.22 14.72
CA SER A 146 0.24 19.81 13.49
C SER A 146 -0.49 21.13 13.19
N HIS A 147 -0.84 21.42 11.94
CA HIS A 147 -1.54 22.64 11.53
C HIS A 147 -2.60 22.39 10.44
N ARG A 148 -3.41 23.41 10.14
CA ARG A 148 -4.36 23.41 9.02
C ARG A 148 -3.66 23.61 7.67
N GLY A 149 -4.33 23.21 6.59
CA GLY A 149 -3.97 23.60 5.22
C GLY A 149 -2.86 22.76 4.62
N MET A 150 -2.73 21.53 5.10
CA MET A 150 -1.66 20.61 4.70
C MET A 150 -1.90 20.07 3.30
N GLY A 151 -0.80 19.79 2.61
CA GLY A 151 -0.79 19.09 1.34
C GLY A 151 -1.30 17.64 1.47
N PRO A 152 -1.96 17.11 0.43
CA PRO A 152 -2.54 15.77 0.44
C PRO A 152 -1.56 14.67 0.07
N ASN A 153 -0.32 15.00 -0.30
CA ASN A 153 0.57 14.06 -0.96
C ASN A 153 1.18 13.09 0.06
N TRP A 154 1.30 11.84 -0.36
CA TRP A 154 2.03 10.82 0.37
C TRP A 154 3.10 10.19 -0.52
N SER A 155 4.15 9.72 0.13
CA SER A 155 5.30 9.04 -0.47
C SER A 155 5.77 7.95 0.49
N VAL A 156 5.88 6.72 -0.02
CA VAL A 156 6.15 5.52 0.74
C VAL A 156 7.25 4.71 0.08
N HIS A 157 8.20 4.27 0.89
CA HIS A 157 9.31 3.46 0.50
C HIS A 157 9.28 2.12 1.23
N LEU A 158 9.61 1.04 0.51
CA LEU A 158 9.78 -0.29 1.04
C LEU A 158 11.14 -0.81 0.60
N SER A 159 11.91 -1.36 1.54
CA SER A 159 13.21 -1.97 1.28
C SER A 159 13.30 -3.31 2.00
N GLY A 160 14.05 -4.26 1.44
CA GLY A 160 14.15 -5.60 2.02
C GLY A 160 13.00 -6.54 1.66
N VAL A 161 12.15 -6.20 0.69
CA VAL A 161 10.96 -6.99 0.32
C VAL A 161 11.08 -7.64 -1.06
N ASP A 162 10.33 -8.71 -1.32
CA ASP A 162 10.38 -9.42 -2.62
C ASP A 162 9.41 -8.86 -3.66
N GLY A 163 8.33 -8.22 -3.20
CA GLY A 163 7.28 -7.69 -4.06
C GLY A 163 6.42 -6.69 -3.31
N ALA A 164 5.95 -5.67 -4.01
CA ALA A 164 4.96 -4.73 -3.52
C ALA A 164 4.07 -4.27 -4.68
N THR A 165 2.79 -4.05 -4.40
CA THR A 165 1.82 -3.61 -5.41
C THR A 165 1.35 -2.21 -5.06
N PRO A 166 1.22 -1.28 -6.03
CA PRO A 166 0.67 0.04 -5.77
C PRO A 166 -0.75 -0.09 -5.19
N PRO A 167 -1.17 0.85 -4.33
CA PRO A 167 -2.52 0.86 -3.81
C PRO A 167 -3.52 0.99 -4.97
N PRO A 168 -4.72 0.38 -4.87
CA PRO A 168 -5.74 0.52 -5.91
C PRO A 168 -6.04 2.00 -6.14
N VAL A 169 -5.85 2.47 -7.36
CA VAL A 169 -6.28 3.81 -7.77
C VAL A 169 -7.78 3.73 -8.03
N PRO A 170 -8.62 4.54 -7.36
CA PRO A 170 -10.05 4.59 -7.69
C PRO A 170 -10.21 4.84 -9.18
N GLU A 171 -10.98 3.99 -9.87
CA GLU A 171 -11.19 4.15 -11.29
C GLU A 171 -11.75 5.56 -11.57
N PRO A 172 -11.22 6.28 -12.57
CA PRO A 172 -11.65 7.64 -12.82
C PRO A 172 -13.15 7.66 -13.14
N GLU A 173 -13.84 8.71 -12.68
CA GLU A 173 -15.25 9.02 -12.97
C GLU A 173 -15.57 9.02 -14.48
N SER A 174 -14.54 8.98 -15.34
CA SER A 174 -14.61 8.71 -16.77
C SER A 174 -15.55 7.55 -17.15
N TYR A 175 -15.61 6.46 -16.37
CA TYR A 175 -16.56 5.37 -16.65
C TYR A 175 -18.01 5.77 -16.35
N ALA A 176 -18.24 6.48 -15.25
CA ALA A 176 -19.55 7.03 -14.93
C ALA A 176 -19.99 8.05 -16.00
N MET A 177 -19.07 8.88 -16.49
CA MET A 177 -19.31 9.84 -17.56
C MET A 177 -19.53 9.17 -18.92
N LEU A 178 -18.82 8.08 -19.23
CA LEU A 178 -19.05 7.28 -20.44
C LEU A 178 -20.44 6.65 -20.40
N VAL A 179 -20.83 6.04 -19.28
CA VAL A 179 -22.15 5.43 -19.11
C VAL A 179 -23.25 6.49 -19.16
N ALA A 180 -23.06 7.65 -18.50
CA ALA A 180 -23.99 8.76 -18.57
C ALA A 180 -24.13 9.30 -20.00
N GLY A 181 -23.02 9.47 -20.72
CA GLY A 181 -22.99 9.89 -22.12
C GLY A 181 -23.73 8.91 -23.04
N LEU A 182 -23.48 7.61 -22.91
CA LEU A 182 -24.19 6.56 -23.65
C LEU A 182 -25.68 6.53 -23.31
N GLY A 183 -26.04 6.74 -22.04
CA GLY A 183 -27.43 6.85 -21.58
C GLY A 183 -28.17 8.01 -22.24
N LEU A 184 -27.53 9.18 -22.35
CA LEU A 184 -28.08 10.35 -23.03
C LEU A 184 -28.29 10.10 -24.54
N LEU A 185 -27.30 9.50 -25.21
CA LEU A 185 -27.40 9.16 -26.63
C LEU A 185 -28.53 8.16 -26.92
N ALA A 186 -28.68 7.14 -26.07
CA ALA A 186 -29.77 6.18 -26.17
C ALA A 186 -31.16 6.84 -25.97
N ALA A 187 -31.27 7.78 -25.03
CA ALA A 187 -32.51 8.52 -24.80
C ALA A 187 -32.89 9.41 -26.00
N VAL A 188 -31.92 10.08 -26.63
CA VAL A 188 -32.13 10.88 -27.85
C VAL A 188 -32.54 10.00 -29.03
N ALA A 189 -31.86 8.86 -29.24
CA ALA A 189 -32.21 7.92 -30.31
C ALA A 189 -33.64 7.37 -30.17
N ARG A 190 -34.05 7.03 -28.94
CA ARG A 190 -35.43 6.56 -28.65
C ARG A 190 -36.49 7.63 -28.93
N ARG A 191 -36.18 8.91 -28.68
CA ARG A 191 -37.10 10.02 -28.98
C ARG A 191 -37.29 10.23 -30.48
N LYS A 192 -36.21 10.11 -31.27
CA LYS A 192 -36.27 10.25 -32.73
C LYS A 192 -37.05 9.12 -33.42
N ASN A 193 -37.09 7.92 -32.85
CA ASN A 193 -37.84 6.79 -33.41
C ASN A 193 -39.35 6.79 -33.04
N LYS A 194 -39.81 7.73 -32.19
CA LYS A 194 -41.21 7.86 -31.77
C LYS A 194 -41.93 9.07 -32.40
N ALA A 195 -41.21 9.92 -33.12
CA ALA A 195 -41.74 11.02 -33.91
C ALA A 195 -41.77 10.61 -35.39
#